data_AF-A0A0N4XW20-F1
#
_entry.id   AF-A0A0N4XW20-F1
#
_cell.length_a   1.000
_cell.length_b   1.000
_cell.length_c   1.000
_cell.angle_alpha   90.00
_cell.angle_beta   90.00
_cell.angle_gamma   90.00
#
_symmetry.space_group_name_H-M   'P 1'
#
loop_
_entity.id
_entity.type
_entity.pdbx_description
1 polymer ?
#
loop_
_entity_poly.entity_id
_entity_poly.type
_entity_poly.pdbx_seq_one_letter_code
_entity_poly.pdbx_strand_id
1 'polypeptide(L)' 'MLYEFKLEHSAAEAARNIDTAFGMESPTERTVRLWFRTFTSGDFNIEDKTKPGLRTSLDDGILRAAVTSKPDTMSGS' A
#
# COMPACT_ATOMS: atom_id res chain seq x y z
N MET A 1 0.23 15.56 0.23
CA MET A 1 0.97 15.19 -1.00
C MET A 1 0.51 15.97 -2.22
N LEU A 2 -0.78 15.99 -2.58
CA LEU A 2 -1.24 16.77 -3.75
C LEU A 2 -0.89 18.26 -3.66
N TYR A 3 -0.99 18.82 -2.45
CA TYR A 3 -0.55 20.19 -2.19
C TYR A 3 0.94 20.41 -2.55
N GLU A 4 1.84 19.61 -1.98
CA GLU A 4 3.28 19.66 -2.30
C GLU A 4 3.57 19.44 -3.80
N PHE A 5 2.83 18.54 -4.45
CA PHE A 5 2.96 18.31 -5.90
C PHE A 5 2.60 19.56 -6.71
N LYS A 6 1.54 20.29 -6.32
CA LYS A 6 1.15 21.55 -6.97
C LYS A 6 2.14 22.69 -6.71
N LEU A 7 2.95 22.60 -5.65
CA LEU A 7 4.07 23.51 -5.39
C LEU A 7 5.34 23.15 -6.18
N GLU A 8 5.28 22.11 -7.03
CA GLU A 8 6.42 21.60 -7.81
C GLU A 8 7.61 21.14 -6.95
N HIS A 9 7.39 20.90 -5.66
CA HIS A 9 8.39 20.35 -4.76
C HIS A 9 8.79 18.94 -5.20
N SER A 10 10.05 18.56 -5.00
CA SER A 10 10.47 17.17 -5.25
C SER A 10 9.81 16.20 -4.25
N ALA A 11 9.70 14.91 -4.60
CA ALA A 11 9.15 13.92 -3.67
C ALA A 11 9.95 13.82 -2.35
N ALA A 12 11.26 14.07 -2.39
CA ALA A 12 12.12 14.10 -1.21
C ALA A 12 11.82 15.32 -0.32
N GLU A 13 11.59 16.48 -0.94
CA GLU A 13 11.23 17.71 -0.24
C GLU A 13 9.84 17.62 0.36
N ALA A 14 8.86 17.16 -0.43
CA ALA A 14 7.52 16.87 0.03
C ALA A 14 7.51 15.89 1.22
N ALA A 15 8.31 14.83 1.19
CA ALA A 15 8.43 13.89 2.29
C ALA A 15 8.95 14.57 3.57
N ARG A 16 9.99 15.42 3.47
CA ARG A 16 10.51 16.18 4.61
C ARG A 16 9.50 17.20 5.15
N ASN A 17 8.78 17.90 4.28
CA ASN A 17 7.77 18.88 4.69
C ASN A 17 6.60 18.19 5.41
N ILE A 18 6.14 17.05 4.88
CA ILE A 18 5.08 16.25 5.50
C ILE A 18 5.57 15.64 6.82
N ASP A 19 6.79 15.14 6.89
CA ASP A 19 7.39 14.65 8.14
C ASP A 19 7.50 15.75 9.20
N THR A 20 7.89 16.95 8.80
CA THR A 20 7.95 18.12 9.69
C THR A 20 6.57 18.52 10.22
N ALA A 21 5.52 18.39 9.41
CA ALA A 21 4.16 18.76 9.78
C ALA A 21 3.40 17.68 10.58
N PHE A 22 3.65 16.39 10.30
CA PHE A 22 2.87 15.27 10.82
C PHE A 22 3.67 14.28 11.69
N GLY A 23 5.00 14.39 11.71
CA GLY A 23 5.88 13.56 12.55
C GLY A 23 5.82 12.08 12.21
N MET A 24 5.77 11.22 13.23
CA MET A 24 5.87 9.76 13.07
C MET A 24 4.78 9.12 12.20
N GLU A 25 3.61 9.77 12.10
CA GLU A 25 2.50 9.34 11.24
C GLU A 25 2.70 9.76 9.77
N SER A 26 3.87 10.31 9.43
CA SER A 26 4.17 10.78 8.09
C SER A 26 4.40 9.61 7.12
N PRO A 27 3.92 9.75 5.87
CA PRO A 27 4.21 8.80 4.81
C PRO A 27 5.69 8.84 4.44
N THR A 28 6.28 7.65 4.24
CA THR A 28 7.64 7.53 3.73
C THR A 28 7.82 8.20 2.37
N GLU A 29 9.05 8.60 2.04
CA GLU A 29 9.40 9.15 0.73
C GLU A 29 9.02 8.21 -0.44
N ARG A 30 9.07 6.89 -0.22
CA ARG A 30 8.62 5.89 -1.20
C ARG A 30 7.13 6.04 -1.50
N THR A 31 6.32 6.23 -0.47
CA THR A 31 4.88 6.49 -0.61
C THR A 31 4.63 7.81 -1.34
N VAL A 32 5.36 8.87 -0.98
CA VAL A 32 5.27 10.18 -1.66
C VAL A 32 5.58 10.07 -3.15
N ARG A 33 6.65 9.36 -3.52
CA ARG A 33 6.99 9.09 -4.93
C ARG A 33 5.89 8.34 -5.68
N LEU A 34 5.24 7.37 -5.05
CA LEU A 34 4.15 6.62 -5.69
C LEU A 34 2.97 7.53 -6.02
N TRP A 35 2.58 8.38 -5.08
CA TRP A 35 1.51 9.37 -5.30
C TRP A 35 1.87 10.40 -6.36
N PHE A 36 3.12 10.87 -6.39
CA PHE A 36 3.60 11.78 -7.42
C PHE A 36 3.48 11.19 -8.81
N ARG A 37 3.81 9.89 -8.99
CA ARG A 37 3.61 9.19 -10.27
C ARG A 37 2.13 9.12 -10.67
N THR A 38 1.23 8.95 -9.71
CA THR A 38 -0.22 8.99 -9.95
C THR A 38 -0.66 10.38 -10.40
N PHE A 39 -0.20 11.44 -9.72
CA PHE A 39 -0.52 12.83 -10.07
C PHE A 39 0.05 13.25 -11.43
N THR A 40 1.26 12.79 -11.80
CA THR A 40 1.80 13.02 -13.15
C THR A 40 0.97 12.35 -14.25
N SER A 41 0.22 11.30 -13.91
CA SER A 41 -0.69 10.64 -14.85
C SER A 41 -2.05 11.36 -14.95
N GLY A 42 -2.23 12.48 -14.24
CA GLY A 42 -3.47 13.26 -14.20
C GLY A 42 -4.55 12.70 -13.28
N ASP A 43 -4.28 11.62 -12.53
CA ASP A 43 -5.21 11.10 -11.53
C ASP A 43 -4.96 11.78 -10.18
N PHE A 44 -5.82 12.72 -9.83
CA PHE A 44 -5.74 13.47 -8.58
C PHE A 44 -6.68 12.94 -7.49
N ASN A 45 -7.27 11.76 -7.68
CA ASN A 45 -8.13 11.20 -6.66
C ASN A 45 -7.32 10.77 -5.43
N ILE A 46 -7.56 11.44 -4.31
CA ILE A 46 -6.86 11.19 -3.04
C ILE A 46 -7.54 10.07 -2.24
N GLU A 47 -8.82 9.79 -2.53
CA GLU A 47 -9.48 8.64 -1.92
C GLU A 47 -8.71 7.37 -2.29
N ASP A 48 -8.53 6.50 -1.29
CA ASP A 48 -8.07 5.15 -1.52
C ASP A 48 -9.11 4.45 -2.39
N LYS A 49 -8.97 4.61 -3.72
CA LYS A 49 -9.64 3.74 -4.67
C LYS A 49 -9.13 2.38 -4.27
N THR A 50 -9.94 1.63 -3.52
CA THR A 50 -9.73 0.23 -3.23
C THR A 50 -9.49 -0.39 -4.59
N LYS A 51 -8.23 -0.52 -5.01
CA LYS A 51 -7.93 -0.82 -6.41
C LYS A 51 -8.46 -2.23 -6.61
N PRO A 52 -9.45 -2.46 -7.48
CA PRO A 52 -9.85 -3.82 -7.83
C PRO A 52 -8.76 -4.60 -8.59
N GLY A 53 -7.54 -4.03 -8.68
CA GLY A 53 -6.31 -4.65 -9.17
C GLY A 53 -5.19 -4.81 -8.12
N LEU A 54 -5.33 -4.28 -6.89
CA LEU A 54 -4.62 -4.86 -5.74
C LEU A 54 -5.55 -5.93 -5.18
N ARG A 55 -5.84 -6.94 -6.00
CA ARG A 55 -6.35 -8.18 -5.46
C ARG A 55 -5.22 -8.73 -4.61
N THR A 56 -5.30 -8.53 -3.30
CA THR A 56 -5.04 -9.61 -2.37
C THR A 56 -5.98 -10.75 -2.75
N SER A 57 -5.70 -11.43 -3.86
CA SER A 57 -6.25 -12.75 -4.12
C SER A 57 -5.46 -13.71 -3.24
N LEU A 58 -5.55 -13.52 -1.93
CA LEU A 58 -5.39 -14.62 -1.03
C LEU A 58 -6.68 -15.40 -1.22
N ASP A 59 -6.64 -16.28 -2.21
CA ASP A 59 -7.74 -17.15 -2.56
C ASP A 59 -8.14 -17.90 -1.28
N ASP A 60 -9.35 -17.68 -0.77
CA ASP A 60 -9.86 -18.38 0.41
C ASP A 60 -9.83 -19.91 0.21
N GLY A 61 -9.79 -20.37 -1.06
CA GLY A 61 -9.51 -21.75 -1.45
C GLY A 61 -8.12 -22.25 -1.04
N ILE A 62 -7.07 -21.43 -1.24
CA ILE A 62 -5.68 -21.74 -0.81
C ILE A 62 -5.59 -21.81 0.72
N LEU A 63 -6.26 -20.88 1.43
CA LEU A 63 -6.30 -20.87 2.89
C LEU A 63 -7.02 -22.09 3.46
N ARG A 64 -8.15 -22.49 2.86
CA ARG A 64 -8.85 -23.73 3.24
C ARG A 64 -8.01 -24.97 2.95
N ALA A 65 -7.31 -25.03 1.82
CA ALA A 65 -6.45 -26.16 1.47
C ALA A 65 -5.25 -26.32 2.42
N ALA A 66 -4.69 -25.22 2.94
CA ALA A 66 -3.61 -25.26 3.94
C ALA A 66 -4.09 -25.80 5.30
N VAL A 67 -5.37 -25.58 5.66
CA VAL A 67 -5.98 -26.12 6.89
C VAL A 67 -6.32 -27.62 6.76
N THR A 68 -6.67 -28.10 5.58
CA THR A 68 -6.94 -29.53 5.33
C THR A 68 -5.70 -30.35 4.99
N SER A 69 -4.54 -29.73 4.76
CA SER A 69 -3.26 -30.45 4.66
C SER A 69 -2.59 -30.63 6.03
N LYS A 70 -3.34 -31.22 6.95
CA LYS A 70 -2.77 -32.09 7.98
C LYS A 70 -3.35 -33.47 7.76
N PRO A 71 -2.56 -34.45 7.28
CA PRO A 71 -3.01 -35.83 7.26
C PRO A 71 -3.09 -36.32 8.70
N ASP A 72 -4.24 -36.87 9.05
CA ASP A 72 -4.38 -37.83 10.14
C ASP A 72 -3.24 -38.83 10.06
N THR A 73 -2.30 -38.74 10.99
CA THR A 73 -1.30 -39.79 11.17
C THR A 73 -1.94 -40.84 12.07
N MET A 74 -2.63 -41.78 11.43
CA MET A 74 -2.94 -43.07 12.04
C MET A 74 -1.62 -43.80 12.37
N SER A 75 -1.32 -43.91 13.66
CA SER A 75 -0.49 -44.97 14.26
C SER A 75 -0.68 -44.84 15.77
N GLY A 76 -1.35 -45.75 16.47
CA GLY A 76 -1.06 -47.18 16.46
C GLY A 76 -0.27 -47.49 17.72
N SER A 77 -0.96 -47.78 18.83
CA SER A 77 -0.58 -48.68 19.92
C SER A 77 -1.77 -48.86 20.86
#